data_AF-A0AAJ0DIF3-F1
#
_entry.id   AF-A0AAJ0DIF3-F1
#
_cell.length_a   1.000
_cell.length_b   1.000
_cell.length_c   1.000
_cell.angle_alpha   90.00
_cell.angle_beta   90.00
_cell.angle_gamma   90.00
#
_symmetry.space_group_name_H-M   'P 1'
#
loop_
_entity.id
_entity.type
_entity.pdbx_description
1 polymer ?
#
loop_
_entity_poly.entity_id
_entity_poly.type
_entity_poly.pdbx_seq_one_letter_code
_entity_poly.pdbx_strand_id
1 'polypeptide(L)'
;MIPWSKPPTALESRMGMSRGDLANRRHPWPSLIAEGDFQTAATDAAVRKGVLQVFGSPEGHYFSSVHLRVTIVSKTRFMERLARFNTSATADFATLCLAMNLAIQQPTLPTANMRSSLYVQLKSIVGVLDALDCHTLESLQSRLLLGCYELGHGMLFAASVTIAACARVARFINLDLLNGQPAQTNFDSVATKERRRVWWALVNLDR
;
A
#
# COMPACT_ATOMS: atom_id res chain seq x y z
N MET A 1 18.02 46.37 -15.31
CA MET A 1 18.11 45.65 -16.60
C MET A 1 19.59 45.45 -16.90
N ILE A 2 20.13 44.29 -16.52
CA ILE A 2 21.55 43.93 -16.72
C ILE A 2 21.57 42.51 -17.32
N PRO A 3 22.31 42.25 -18.42
CA PRO A 3 22.14 41.05 -19.23
C PRO A 3 22.89 39.84 -18.66
N TRP A 4 22.26 38.67 -18.76
CA TRP A 4 22.84 37.36 -18.44
C TRP A 4 23.97 37.01 -19.41
N SER A 5 25.20 36.90 -18.90
CA SER A 5 26.33 36.29 -19.58
C SER A 5 26.16 34.77 -19.65
N LYS A 6 26.25 34.19 -20.84
CA LYS A 6 26.28 32.72 -21.05
C LYS A 6 27.54 32.11 -20.42
N PRO A 7 27.45 30.96 -19.72
CA PRO A 7 28.61 30.12 -19.46
C PRO A 7 28.87 29.15 -20.64
N PRO A 8 30.12 28.68 -20.80
CA PRO A 8 30.66 28.21 -22.06
C PRO A 8 30.39 26.73 -22.36
N THR A 9 30.17 26.43 -23.64
CA THR A 9 30.32 25.12 -24.26
C THR A 9 31.81 24.77 -24.33
N ALA A 10 32.24 23.74 -23.60
CA ALA A 10 33.54 23.12 -23.84
C ALA A 10 33.49 21.61 -23.54
N LEU A 11 33.67 20.87 -24.63
CA LEU A 11 34.33 19.57 -24.73
C LEU A 11 33.76 18.39 -23.92
N GLU A 12 32.95 17.61 -24.64
CA GLU A 12 33.25 16.19 -24.76
C GLU A 12 34.76 15.99 -25.03
N SER A 13 35.45 15.32 -24.11
CA SER A 13 36.26 14.15 -24.46
C SER A 13 36.96 13.55 -23.25
N ARG A 14 36.77 12.23 -23.11
CA ARG A 14 37.65 11.26 -22.46
C ARG A 14 37.69 11.29 -20.93
N MET A 15 36.78 10.53 -20.33
CA MET A 15 37.14 9.45 -19.40
C MET A 15 35.99 8.45 -19.37
N GLY A 16 36.30 7.17 -19.58
CA GLY A 16 35.30 6.12 -19.74
C GLY A 16 34.47 5.95 -18.47
N MET A 17 33.17 6.22 -18.56
CA MET A 17 32.21 5.92 -17.51
C MET A 17 31.27 4.83 -17.99
N SER A 18 31.33 3.70 -17.30
CA SER A 18 30.49 2.53 -17.56
C SER A 18 29.04 2.85 -17.21
N ARG A 19 28.11 2.20 -17.92
CA ARG A 19 26.65 2.33 -17.77
C ARG A 19 26.14 1.97 -16.36
N GLY A 20 27.01 1.48 -15.46
CA GLY A 20 26.74 1.22 -14.04
C GLY A 20 26.75 2.46 -13.13
N ASP A 21 27.44 3.54 -13.50
CA ASP A 21 27.63 4.70 -12.59
C ASP A 21 26.43 5.66 -12.52
N LEU A 22 25.43 5.48 -13.39
CA LEU A 22 24.19 6.26 -13.38
C LEU A 22 23.14 5.72 -12.39
N ALA A 23 23.33 4.51 -11.84
CA ALA A 23 22.42 3.92 -10.85
C ALA A 23 22.66 4.46 -9.43
N ASN A 24 23.84 5.04 -9.15
CA ASN A 24 24.28 5.38 -7.79
C ASN A 24 24.05 6.85 -7.39
N ARG A 25 23.24 7.61 -8.13
CA ARG A 25 22.99 9.05 -7.86
C ARG A 25 21.51 9.41 -7.66
N ARG A 26 20.76 8.57 -6.95
CA ARG A 26 19.37 8.87 -6.51
C ARG A 26 19.10 8.62 -5.03
N HIS A 27 20.03 8.93 -4.14
CA HIS A 27 19.73 8.96 -2.70
C HIS A 27 20.22 10.28 -2.07
N PRO A 28 19.33 11.26 -1.81
CA PRO A 28 19.64 12.42 -1.00
C PRO A 28 19.02 12.30 0.40
N TRP A 29 18.95 11.09 0.98
CA TRP A 29 18.49 10.92 2.36
C TRP A 29 19.51 10.08 3.14
N PRO A 30 20.07 10.61 4.24
CA PRO A 30 20.94 9.85 5.13
C PRO A 30 20.16 8.68 5.74
N SER A 31 20.79 7.52 5.77
CA SER A 31 20.32 6.29 6.43
C SER A 31 20.22 6.46 7.96
N LEU A 32 19.17 7.14 8.41
CA LEU A 32 18.76 7.26 9.80
C LEU A 32 17.28 6.86 9.91
N ILE A 33 17.00 5.58 9.70
CA ILE A 33 15.79 4.95 10.22
C ILE A 33 16.29 3.83 11.12
N ALA A 34 16.56 4.19 12.36
CA ALA A 34 16.41 3.22 13.44
C ALA A 34 14.90 2.91 13.50
N GLU A 35 14.53 1.65 13.30
CA GLU A 35 13.16 1.19 13.42
C GLU A 35 12.54 1.67 14.74
N GLY A 36 11.51 2.51 14.62
CA GLY A 36 10.81 3.12 15.73
C GLY A 36 9.83 2.14 16.38
N ASP A 37 10.33 1.30 17.28
CA ASP A 37 9.53 0.35 18.07
C ASP A 37 8.66 1.02 19.17
N PHE A 38 8.71 2.35 19.32
CA PHE A 38 8.09 3.04 20.47
C PHE A 38 6.65 3.54 20.24
N GLN A 39 6.20 3.66 18.97
CA GLN A 39 4.86 4.18 18.63
C GLN A 39 3.81 3.08 18.38
N THR A 40 4.25 1.85 18.07
CA THR A 40 3.44 0.74 17.53
C THR A 40 2.47 0.13 18.55
N ALA A 41 2.80 0.12 19.84
CA ALA A 41 2.02 -0.59 20.85
C ALA A 41 0.68 0.09 21.24
N ALA A 42 0.67 1.43 21.33
CA ALA A 42 -0.53 2.19 21.68
C ALA A 42 -1.53 2.26 20.52
N THR A 43 -1.01 2.31 19.29
CA THR A 43 -1.75 2.31 18.03
C THR A 43 -2.38 0.95 17.77
N ASP A 44 -1.64 -0.12 18.10
CA ASP A 44 -2.15 -1.48 18.08
C ASP A 44 -3.37 -1.62 18.99
N ALA A 45 -3.38 -1.02 20.19
CA ALA A 45 -4.51 -1.13 21.12
C ALA A 45 -5.78 -0.39 20.64
N ALA A 46 -5.65 0.84 20.14
CA ALA A 46 -6.79 1.64 19.68
C ALA A 46 -7.41 1.07 18.39
N VAL A 47 -6.57 0.68 17.43
CA VAL A 47 -7.01 0.04 16.19
C VAL A 47 -7.60 -1.34 16.48
N ARG A 48 -6.95 -2.15 17.34
CA ARG A 48 -7.48 -3.46 17.76
C ARG A 48 -8.85 -3.34 18.43
N LYS A 49 -9.07 -2.34 19.29
CA LYS A 49 -10.38 -2.11 19.91
C LYS A 49 -11.46 -1.77 18.88
N GLY A 50 -11.14 -0.94 17.88
CA GLY A 50 -12.06 -0.61 16.78
C GLY A 50 -12.34 -1.79 15.86
N VAL A 51 -11.33 -2.62 15.57
CA VAL A 51 -11.43 -3.77 14.66
C VAL A 51 -12.16 -4.95 15.33
N LEU A 52 -11.89 -5.24 16.62
CA LEU A 52 -12.55 -6.31 17.39
C LEU A 52 -14.06 -6.13 17.51
N GLN A 53 -14.57 -4.89 17.45
CA GLN A 53 -16.02 -4.63 17.48
C GLN A 53 -16.74 -4.93 16.16
N VAL A 54 -15.99 -5.13 15.05
CA VAL A 54 -16.53 -5.24 13.68
C VAL A 54 -16.43 -6.66 13.12
N PHE A 55 -15.65 -7.56 13.73
CA PHE A 55 -15.39 -8.89 13.17
C PHE A 55 -16.61 -9.81 13.12
N GLY A 56 -17.17 -9.97 11.92
CA GLY A 56 -17.47 -11.30 11.37
C GLY A 56 -16.26 -11.82 10.59
N SER A 57 -16.15 -13.14 10.34
CA SER A 57 -15.07 -13.75 9.53
C SER A 57 -15.26 -13.46 8.03
N PRO A 58 -14.50 -12.55 7.40
CA PRO A 58 -14.68 -12.20 5.99
C PRO A 58 -13.94 -13.13 5.03
N GLU A 59 -13.08 -14.01 5.52
CA GLU A 59 -12.14 -14.74 4.68
C GLU A 59 -12.81 -15.56 3.57
N GLY A 60 -13.93 -16.22 3.87
CA GLY A 60 -14.63 -17.08 2.92
C GLY A 60 -15.13 -16.32 1.69
N HIS A 61 -15.79 -15.18 1.92
CA HIS A 61 -16.35 -14.35 0.84
C HIS A 61 -15.28 -13.54 0.11
N TYR A 62 -14.26 -13.04 0.81
CA TYR A 62 -13.18 -12.28 0.16
C TYR A 62 -12.41 -13.14 -0.84
N PHE A 63 -11.95 -14.33 -0.41
CA PHE A 63 -11.13 -15.20 -1.26
C PHE A 63 -11.91 -15.86 -2.39
N SER A 64 -13.25 -15.92 -2.30
CA SER A 64 -14.11 -16.44 -3.37
C SER A 64 -14.57 -15.36 -4.37
N SER A 65 -14.56 -14.08 -4.00
CA SER A 65 -15.10 -13.00 -4.86
C SER A 65 -14.08 -11.90 -5.18
N VAL A 66 -13.70 -11.10 -4.19
CA VAL A 66 -12.84 -9.91 -4.36
C VAL A 66 -11.42 -10.29 -4.76
N HIS A 67 -10.88 -11.37 -4.19
CA HIS A 67 -9.52 -11.83 -4.51
C HIS A 67 -9.34 -12.13 -6.00
N LEU A 68 -10.38 -12.58 -6.69
CA LEU A 68 -10.35 -12.83 -8.14
C LEU A 68 -10.17 -11.54 -8.95
N ARG A 69 -10.66 -10.41 -8.43
CA ARG A 69 -10.55 -9.09 -9.07
C ARG A 69 -9.28 -8.36 -8.66
N VAL A 70 -8.80 -8.57 -7.43
CA VAL A 70 -7.63 -7.90 -6.85
C VAL A 70 -6.82 -8.91 -6.01
N THR A 71 -5.90 -9.63 -6.65
CA THR A 71 -5.08 -10.70 -6.02
C THR A 71 -3.93 -10.16 -5.14
N ILE A 72 -4.17 -9.08 -4.40
CA ILE A 72 -3.09 -8.39 -3.67
C ILE A 72 -2.74 -9.05 -2.34
N VAL A 73 -3.61 -9.89 -1.78
CA VAL A 73 -3.42 -10.60 -0.49
C VAL A 73 -3.21 -12.09 -0.73
N SER A 74 -2.13 -12.67 -0.21
CA SER A 74 -1.91 -14.13 -0.27
C SER A 74 -2.78 -14.89 0.74
N LYS A 75 -3.61 -15.84 0.29
CA LYS A 75 -4.49 -16.62 1.18
C LYS A 75 -3.72 -17.35 2.28
N THR A 76 -2.65 -18.05 1.94
CA THR A 76 -1.85 -18.83 2.91
C THR A 76 -1.26 -17.92 3.99
N ARG A 77 -0.61 -16.83 3.59
CA ARG A 77 0.00 -15.86 4.52
C ARG A 77 -1.06 -15.16 5.39
N PHE A 78 -2.21 -14.84 4.80
CA PHE A 78 -3.31 -14.22 5.53
C PHE A 78 -3.85 -15.16 6.62
N MET A 79 -4.10 -16.43 6.29
CA MET A 79 -4.63 -17.41 7.25
C MET A 79 -3.64 -17.71 8.39
N GLU A 80 -2.36 -17.85 8.08
CA GLU A 80 -1.31 -18.02 9.10
C GLU A 80 -1.28 -16.86 10.09
N ARG A 81 -1.48 -15.63 9.59
CA ARG A 81 -1.47 -14.42 10.39
C ARG A 81 -2.78 -14.20 11.14
N LEU A 82 -3.91 -14.61 10.55
CA LEU A 82 -5.21 -14.65 11.20
C LEU A 82 -5.21 -15.60 12.40
N ALA A 83 -4.58 -16.78 12.27
CA ALA A 83 -4.42 -17.73 13.38
C ALA A 83 -3.63 -17.14 14.56
N ARG A 84 -2.74 -16.17 14.30
CA ARG A 84 -1.95 -15.46 15.31
C ARG A 84 -2.57 -14.13 15.74
N PHE A 85 -3.75 -13.78 15.20
CA PHE A 85 -4.36 -12.48 15.43
C PHE A 85 -4.66 -12.25 16.92
N ASN A 86 -5.16 -13.27 17.63
CA ASN A 86 -5.48 -13.16 19.06
C ASN A 86 -4.24 -12.98 19.95
N THR A 87 -3.04 -13.29 19.45
CA THR A 87 -1.80 -13.22 20.24
C THR A 87 -0.87 -12.07 19.83
N SER A 88 -0.92 -11.63 18.56
CA SER A 88 -0.07 -10.56 18.02
C SER A 88 -0.79 -9.81 16.88
N ALA A 89 -1.88 -9.12 17.21
CA ALA A 89 -2.58 -8.26 16.26
C ALA A 89 -1.86 -6.93 16.09
N THR A 90 -1.20 -6.74 14.95
CA THR A 90 -0.68 -5.44 14.51
C THR A 90 -1.81 -4.60 13.92
N ALA A 91 -1.78 -3.28 14.14
CA ALA A 91 -2.75 -2.32 13.63
C ALA A 91 -2.94 -2.44 12.11
N ASP A 92 -1.85 -2.66 11.37
CA ASP A 92 -1.89 -2.80 9.92
C ASP A 92 -2.66 -4.02 9.44
N PHE A 93 -2.49 -5.16 10.12
CA PHE A 93 -3.22 -6.38 9.74
C PHE A 93 -4.70 -6.26 10.10
N ALA A 94 -5.01 -5.63 11.23
CA ALA A 94 -6.38 -5.34 11.62
C ALA A 94 -7.07 -4.39 10.62
N THR A 95 -6.34 -3.39 10.14
CA THR A 95 -6.77 -2.46 9.07
C THR A 95 -7.02 -3.21 7.77
N LEU A 96 -6.17 -4.19 7.43
CA LEU A 96 -6.36 -5.05 6.25
C LEU A 96 -7.64 -5.87 6.36
N CYS A 97 -7.94 -6.46 7.52
CA CYS A 97 -9.19 -7.18 7.74
C CYS A 97 -10.42 -6.27 7.58
N LEU A 98 -10.37 -5.02 8.06
CA LEU A 98 -11.44 -4.04 7.83
C LEU A 98 -11.59 -3.67 6.36
N ALA A 99 -10.47 -3.48 5.65
CA ALA A 99 -10.48 -3.19 4.22
C ALA A 99 -11.04 -4.35 3.39
N MET A 100 -10.74 -5.60 3.77
CA MET A 100 -11.32 -6.80 3.17
C MET A 100 -12.83 -6.87 3.42
N ASN A 101 -13.29 -6.58 4.64
CA ASN A 101 -14.72 -6.48 4.96
C ASN A 101 -15.43 -5.42 4.10
N LEU A 102 -14.83 -4.24 3.97
CA LEU A 102 -15.35 -3.17 3.12
C LEU A 102 -15.44 -3.59 1.65
N ALA A 103 -14.42 -4.26 1.14
CA ALA A 103 -14.38 -4.72 -0.25
C ALA A 103 -15.44 -5.80 -0.56
N ILE A 104 -15.89 -6.56 0.45
CA ILE A 104 -16.98 -7.53 0.32
C ILE A 104 -18.36 -6.84 0.34
N GLN A 105 -18.48 -5.63 0.89
CA GLN A 105 -19.74 -4.89 0.86
C GLN A 105 -20.17 -4.66 -0.58
N GLN A 106 -21.20 -5.40 -1.00
CA GLN A 106 -21.89 -5.14 -2.25
C GLN A 106 -22.79 -3.92 -2.08
N PRO A 107 -22.97 -3.10 -3.12
CA PRO A 107 -23.99 -2.06 -3.12
C PRO A 107 -25.35 -2.77 -3.02
N THR A 108 -25.92 -2.80 -1.82
CA THR A 108 -27.14 -3.57 -1.54
C THR A 108 -28.37 -2.95 -2.20
N LEU A 109 -28.33 -1.67 -2.60
CA LEU A 109 -29.37 -0.98 -3.36
C LEU A 109 -28.81 0.24 -4.11
N PRO A 110 -29.48 0.74 -5.18
CA PRO A 110 -29.11 1.97 -5.89
C PRO A 110 -29.10 3.23 -5.01
N THR A 111 -29.73 3.16 -3.83
CA THR A 111 -29.85 4.25 -2.84
C THR A 111 -28.95 4.06 -1.63
N ALA A 112 -28.14 3.00 -1.57
CA ALA A 112 -27.25 2.77 -0.46
C ALA A 112 -26.21 3.89 -0.35
N ASN A 113 -26.04 4.44 0.85
CA ASN A 113 -25.06 5.50 1.12
C ASN A 113 -23.66 5.03 0.72
N MET A 114 -23.11 5.69 -0.31
CA MET A 114 -21.77 5.49 -0.86
C MET A 114 -20.65 5.59 0.19
N ARG A 115 -20.92 6.30 1.28
CA ARG A 115 -20.04 6.45 2.45
C ARG A 115 -20.59 5.62 3.59
N SER A 116 -20.40 4.31 3.53
CA SER A 116 -20.78 3.41 4.62
C SER A 116 -20.04 3.80 5.92
N SER A 117 -20.58 3.43 7.08
CA SER A 117 -19.89 3.64 8.37
C SER A 117 -18.50 3.00 8.36
N LEU A 118 -18.37 1.80 7.75
CA LEU A 118 -17.08 1.12 7.59
C LEU A 118 -16.10 1.90 6.70
N TYR A 119 -16.58 2.52 5.62
CA TYR A 119 -15.75 3.37 4.78
C TYR A 119 -15.17 4.55 5.57
N VAL A 120 -16.00 5.26 6.34
CA VAL A 120 -15.57 6.40 7.15
C VAL A 120 -14.56 5.96 8.22
N GLN A 121 -14.83 4.85 8.89
CA GLN A 121 -13.92 4.26 9.88
C GLN A 121 -12.57 3.89 9.26
N LEU A 122 -12.56 3.16 8.13
CA LEU A 122 -11.34 2.77 7.46
C LEU A 122 -10.53 3.99 7.01
N LYS A 123 -11.20 5.02 6.47
CA LYS A 123 -10.54 6.26 6.05
C LYS A 123 -9.92 7.03 7.22
N SER A 124 -10.58 7.04 8.38
CA SER A 124 -10.03 7.58 9.62
C SER A 124 -8.79 6.81 10.08
N ILE A 125 -8.83 5.47 10.06
CA ILE A 125 -7.68 4.63 10.45
C ILE A 125 -6.50 4.86 9.51
N VAL A 126 -6.73 4.94 8.19
CA VAL A 126 -5.69 5.27 7.21
C VAL A 126 -5.06 6.64 7.52
N GLY A 127 -5.87 7.65 7.85
CA GLY A 127 -5.35 8.97 8.25
C GLY A 127 -4.50 8.92 9.53
N VAL A 128 -4.87 8.08 10.50
CA VAL A 128 -4.05 7.84 11.70
C VAL A 128 -2.74 7.14 11.33
N LEU A 129 -2.76 6.11 10.48
CA LEU A 129 -1.54 5.44 10.02
C LEU A 129 -0.60 6.40 9.28
N ASP A 130 -1.15 7.33 8.48
CA ASP A 130 -0.37 8.38 7.81
C ASP A 130 0.25 9.37 8.78
N ALA A 131 -0.47 9.79 9.82
CA ALA A 131 0.06 10.69 10.84
C ALA A 131 1.19 10.06 11.69
N LEU A 132 1.31 8.74 11.65
CA LEU A 132 2.28 7.95 12.41
C LEU A 132 3.38 7.36 11.53
N ASP A 133 3.45 7.74 10.24
CA ASP A 133 4.37 7.21 9.24
C ASP A 133 4.39 5.66 9.17
N CYS A 134 3.25 5.04 9.49
CA CYS A 134 3.08 3.59 9.45
C CYS A 134 2.83 3.14 8.00
N HIS A 135 3.91 2.76 7.34
CA HIS A 135 3.93 2.41 5.92
C HIS A 135 4.40 0.96 5.71
N THR A 136 3.52 0.00 6.00
CA THR A 136 3.75 -1.42 5.76
C THR A 136 3.03 -1.93 4.51
N LEU A 137 3.37 -3.15 4.07
CA LEU A 137 2.71 -3.79 2.94
C LEU A 137 1.21 -3.95 3.18
N GLU A 138 0.81 -4.33 4.39
CA GLU A 138 -0.58 -4.52 4.79
C GLU A 138 -1.33 -3.18 4.83
N SER A 139 -0.69 -2.11 5.29
CA SER A 139 -1.25 -0.76 5.20
C SER A 139 -1.52 -0.34 3.75
N LEU A 140 -0.60 -0.67 2.83
CA LEU A 140 -0.74 -0.37 1.40
C LEU A 140 -1.83 -1.23 0.73
N GLN A 141 -1.89 -2.52 1.05
CA GLN A 141 -2.96 -3.42 0.61
C GLN A 141 -4.33 -2.89 1.06
N SER A 142 -4.44 -2.42 2.30
CA SER A 142 -5.66 -1.85 2.85
C SER A 142 -6.12 -0.61 2.07
N ARG A 143 -5.19 0.30 1.78
CA ARG A 143 -5.48 1.53 1.01
C ARG A 143 -5.85 1.22 -0.44
N LEU A 144 -5.25 0.21 -1.05
CA LEU A 144 -5.63 -0.24 -2.40
C LEU A 144 -7.06 -0.78 -2.43
N LEU A 145 -7.45 -1.60 -1.43
CA LEU A 145 -8.84 -2.06 -1.32
C LEU A 145 -9.82 -0.90 -1.12
N LEU A 146 -9.44 0.10 -0.31
CA LEU A 146 -10.21 1.34 -0.16
C LEU A 146 -10.36 2.08 -1.50
N GLY A 147 -9.29 2.23 -2.28
CA GLY A 147 -9.33 2.85 -3.60
C GLY A 147 -10.21 2.07 -4.59
N CYS A 148 -10.15 0.73 -4.56
CA CYS A 148 -11.04 -0.11 -5.36
C CYS A 148 -12.51 0.05 -4.97
N TYR A 149 -12.81 0.16 -3.67
CA TYR A 149 -14.16 0.46 -3.18
C TYR A 149 -14.64 1.81 -3.70
N GLU A 150 -13.81 2.85 -3.61
CA GLU A 150 -14.13 4.20 -4.09
C GLU A 150 -14.41 4.22 -5.59
N LEU A 151 -13.58 3.55 -6.40
CA LEU A 151 -13.81 3.42 -7.84
C LEU A 151 -15.10 2.65 -8.15
N GLY A 152 -15.32 1.51 -7.47
CA GLY A 152 -16.51 0.68 -7.66
C GLY A 152 -17.82 1.40 -7.32
N HIS A 153 -17.75 2.41 -6.46
CA HIS A 153 -18.89 3.23 -6.05
C HIS A 153 -18.97 4.59 -6.78
N GLY A 154 -18.09 4.87 -7.74
CA GLY A 154 -18.11 6.13 -8.51
C GLY A 154 -17.54 7.35 -7.79
N MET A 155 -16.81 7.17 -6.68
CA MET A 155 -16.15 8.23 -5.92
C MET A 155 -14.82 8.66 -6.55
N LEU A 156 -14.85 9.12 -7.80
CA LEU A 156 -13.64 9.30 -8.63
C LEU A 156 -12.57 10.20 -7.99
N PHE A 157 -12.95 11.33 -7.39
CA PHE A 157 -11.99 12.21 -6.72
C PHE A 157 -11.39 11.59 -5.46
N ALA A 158 -12.20 10.87 -4.68
CA ALA A 158 -11.69 10.18 -3.50
C ALA A 158 -10.71 9.09 -3.90
N ALA A 159 -11.06 8.31 -4.94
CA ALA A 159 -10.22 7.27 -5.50
C ALA A 159 -8.87 7.83 -6.02
N SER A 160 -8.88 8.92 -6.77
CA SER A 160 -7.64 9.50 -7.31
C SER A 160 -6.69 9.96 -6.21
N VAL A 161 -7.20 10.56 -5.13
CA VAL A 161 -6.40 10.94 -3.96
C VAL A 161 -5.83 9.70 -3.26
N THR A 162 -6.66 8.68 -3.03
CA THR A 162 -6.24 7.43 -2.38
C THR A 162 -5.15 6.73 -3.20
N ILE A 163 -5.34 6.59 -4.53
CA ILE A 163 -4.39 5.92 -5.43
C ILE A 163 -3.07 6.71 -5.51
N ALA A 164 -3.12 8.05 -5.59
CA ALA A 164 -1.92 8.87 -5.58
C ALA A 164 -1.13 8.71 -4.26
N ALA A 165 -1.81 8.62 -3.12
CA ALA A 165 -1.18 8.35 -1.83
C ALA A 165 -0.53 6.95 -1.81
N CYS A 166 -1.24 5.92 -2.29
CA CYS A 166 -0.69 4.57 -2.47
C CYS A 166 0.58 4.58 -3.32
N ALA A 167 0.62 5.38 -4.39
CA ALA A 167 1.79 5.49 -5.25
C ALA A 167 3.01 6.11 -4.57
N ARG A 168 2.81 7.00 -3.59
CA ARG A 168 3.91 7.54 -2.78
C ARG A 168 4.40 6.52 -1.77
N VAL A 169 3.49 5.90 -1.03
CA VAL A 169 3.82 4.87 -0.03
C VAL A 169 4.51 3.68 -0.70
N ALA A 170 4.05 3.25 -1.88
CA ALA A 170 4.66 2.14 -2.60
C ALA A 170 6.13 2.41 -3.00
N ARG A 171 6.42 3.63 -3.45
CA ARG A 171 7.80 4.06 -3.74
C ARG A 171 8.62 4.17 -2.45
N PHE A 172 8.04 4.67 -1.36
CA PHE A 172 8.70 4.75 -0.07
C PHE A 172 9.16 3.36 0.42
N ILE A 173 8.34 2.32 0.25
CA ILE A 173 8.70 0.94 0.59
C ILE A 173 9.41 0.17 -0.54
N ASN A 174 9.92 0.90 -1.56
CA ASN A 174 10.73 0.38 -2.66
C ASN A 174 10.07 -0.75 -3.49
N LEU A 175 8.74 -0.69 -3.67
CA LEU A 175 8.00 -1.66 -4.49
C LEU A 175 8.30 -1.53 -5.98
N ASP A 176 8.65 -0.33 -6.44
CA ASP A 176 8.99 -0.01 -7.83
C ASP A 176 10.29 -0.71 -8.29
N LEU A 177 11.23 -0.93 -7.36
CA LEU A 177 12.49 -1.63 -7.64
C LEU A 177 12.29 -3.12 -8.00
N LEU A 178 11.17 -3.72 -7.60
CA LEU A 178 10.86 -5.13 -7.88
C LEU A 178 10.56 -5.39 -9.36
N ASN A 179 10.23 -4.36 -10.14
CA ASN A 179 9.85 -4.52 -11.53
C ASN A 179 11.06 -4.72 -12.46
N GLY A 180 12.24 -4.26 -12.06
CA GLY A 180 13.48 -4.43 -12.81
C GLY A 180 14.17 -5.78 -12.60
N GLN A 181 13.72 -6.57 -11.63
CA GLN A 181 14.30 -7.89 -11.36
C GLN A 181 13.55 -8.99 -12.10
N PRO A 182 14.27 -9.89 -12.83
CA PRO A 182 13.66 -11.04 -13.46
C PRO A 182 12.97 -11.87 -12.37
N ALA A 183 11.67 -12.14 -12.55
CA ALA A 183 10.93 -12.97 -11.62
C ALA A 183 11.54 -14.37 -11.64
N GLN A 184 12.31 -14.73 -10.62
CA GLN A 184 12.76 -16.10 -10.42
C GLN A 184 11.60 -16.85 -9.75
N THR A 185 10.60 -17.18 -10.57
CA THR A 185 9.26 -17.62 -10.15
C THR A 185 9.24 -18.77 -9.14
N ASN A 186 10.30 -19.58 -9.12
CA ASN A 186 10.41 -20.77 -8.27
C ASN A 186 11.10 -20.51 -6.93
N PHE A 187 11.90 -19.45 -6.80
CA PHE A 187 12.61 -19.08 -5.55
C PHE A 187 12.03 -17.85 -4.85
N ASP A 188 11.17 -17.09 -5.54
CA ASP A 188 10.54 -15.92 -4.94
C ASP A 188 9.66 -16.33 -3.75
N SER A 189 9.97 -15.74 -2.59
CA SER A 189 9.15 -15.88 -1.39
C SER A 189 7.71 -15.44 -1.64
N VAL A 190 6.77 -16.00 -0.87
CA VAL A 190 5.34 -15.61 -0.95
C VAL A 190 5.17 -14.10 -0.77
N ALA A 191 5.97 -13.47 0.10
CA ALA A 191 5.98 -12.03 0.35
C ALA A 191 6.47 -11.22 -0.87
N THR A 192 7.50 -11.70 -1.58
CA THR A 192 8.00 -11.05 -2.80
C THR A 192 6.95 -11.08 -3.92
N LYS A 193 6.29 -12.24 -4.10
CA LYS A 193 5.20 -12.39 -5.07
C LYS A 193 4.03 -11.46 -4.76
N GLU A 194 3.70 -11.33 -3.48
CA GLU A 194 2.62 -10.45 -3.01
C GLU A 194 2.94 -8.97 -3.23
N ARG A 195 4.15 -8.54 -2.89
CA ARG A 195 4.66 -7.19 -3.20
C ARG A 195 4.56 -6.87 -4.70
N ARG A 196 4.99 -7.80 -5.57
CA ARG A 196 4.88 -7.61 -7.02
C ARG A 196 3.41 -7.48 -7.47
N ARG A 197 2.49 -8.28 -6.92
CA ARG A 197 1.05 -8.16 -7.23
C ARG A 197 0.45 -6.83 -6.76
N VAL A 198 0.84 -6.35 -5.58
CA VAL A 198 0.45 -5.03 -5.04
C VAL A 198 0.91 -3.91 -5.96
N TRP A 199 2.18 -3.93 -6.38
CA TRP A 199 2.71 -2.95 -7.33
C TRP A 199 1.95 -2.96 -8.67
N TRP A 200 1.71 -4.14 -9.22
CA TRP A 200 0.94 -4.28 -10.46
C TRP A 200 -0.50 -3.79 -10.33
N ALA A 201 -1.17 -4.10 -9.23
CA ALA A 201 -2.53 -3.62 -8.98
C ALA A 201 -2.57 -2.08 -8.93
N LEU A 202 -1.62 -1.47 -8.21
CA LEU A 202 -1.49 -0.01 -8.15
C LEU A 202 -1.29 0.62 -9.54
N VAL A 203 -0.35 0.08 -10.34
CA VAL A 203 -0.09 0.61 -11.69
C VAL A 203 -1.29 0.45 -12.62
N ASN A 204 -2.12 -0.58 -12.44
CA ASN A 204 -3.37 -0.73 -13.21
C ASN A 204 -4.48 0.22 -12.74
N LEU A 205 -4.52 0.55 -11.46
CA LEU A 205 -5.51 1.46 -10.88
C LEU A 205 -5.22 2.94 -11.17
N ASP A 206 -3.95 3.30 -11.35
CA ASP A 206 -3.51 4.67 -11.65
C ASP A 206 -3.66 5.07 -13.13
N ARG A 207 -3.96 4.10 -14.01
CA ARG A 207 -4.16 4.31 -15.46
C ARG A 207 -5.58 4.72 -15.79
#